data_AF-A0A1M2V3Z6-F1
#
_entry.id   AF-A0A1M2V3Z6-F1
#
_cell.length_a   1.000
_cell.length_b   1.000
_cell.length_c   1.000
_cell.angle_alpha   90.00
_cell.angle_beta   90.00
_cell.angle_gamma   90.00
#
_symmetry.space_group_name_H-M   'P 1'
#
loop_
_entity.id
_entity.type
_entity.pdbx_description
1 polymer ?
#
loop_
_entity_poly.entity_id
_entity_poly.type
_entity_poly.pdbx_seq_one_letter_code
_entity_poly.pdbx_strand_id
1 'polypeptide(L)'
;MPAPDVLTYRYNGTMVYVTPAPTYEEGIRFARQVFPELAAIAPERIIISVNGIVNQQRQLIRIGPMAWKTVVFSRARFEVLDVTLDPTVPYDAAADADTKPEIVVSDADALPEYESVKKLHPDEADFLAPSRAPSPPMPRGSNKPIANPRQCRARSHSPTPSTVSNDSCSTSSTLDWARSLFGKRVRS
;
A
#
# COMPACT_ATOMS: atom_id res chain seq x y z
N MET A 1 -14.79 21.90 0.16
CA MET A 1 -15.69 20.73 0.18
C MET A 1 -16.12 20.51 1.62
N PRO A 2 -17.40 20.20 1.89
CA PRO A 2 -17.79 19.75 3.23
C PRO A 2 -17.02 18.49 3.61
N ALA A 3 -16.75 18.31 4.90
CA ALA A 3 -16.14 17.08 5.40
C ALA A 3 -17.03 15.87 5.04
N PRO A 4 -16.46 14.70 4.76
CA PRO A 4 -17.25 13.51 4.48
C PRO A 4 -17.95 13.05 5.75
N ASP A 5 -19.25 12.72 5.66
CA ASP A 5 -19.99 12.12 6.77
C ASP A 5 -19.89 10.58 6.79
N VAL A 6 -19.53 9.99 5.63
CA VAL A 6 -19.46 8.53 5.42
C VAL A 6 -18.26 8.21 4.54
N LEU A 7 -17.52 7.18 4.94
CA LEU A 7 -16.40 6.57 4.20
C LEU A 7 -16.64 5.08 4.02
N THR A 8 -15.81 4.44 3.20
CA THR A 8 -15.86 2.99 2.97
C THR A 8 -14.52 2.39 3.34
N TYR A 9 -14.49 1.41 4.24
CA TYR A 9 -13.29 0.60 4.46
C TYR A 9 -13.32 -0.62 3.55
N ARG A 10 -12.18 -0.97 2.96
CA ARG A 10 -12.00 -2.17 2.15
C ARG A 10 -10.91 -3.07 2.75
N TYR A 11 -11.24 -4.32 3.03
CA TYR A 11 -10.29 -5.34 3.48
C TYR A 11 -10.59 -6.66 2.76
N ASN A 12 -9.57 -7.30 2.16
CA ASN A 12 -9.71 -8.57 1.41
C ASN A 12 -10.88 -8.61 0.40
N GLY A 13 -11.16 -7.47 -0.25
CA GLY A 13 -12.27 -7.34 -1.21
C GLY A 13 -13.63 -7.03 -0.58
N THR A 14 -13.78 -7.17 0.74
CA THR A 14 -14.99 -6.81 1.48
C THR A 14 -15.02 -5.32 1.77
N MET A 15 -16.15 -4.66 1.54
CA MET A 15 -16.35 -3.22 1.76
C MET A 15 -17.41 -2.95 2.82
N VAL A 16 -17.14 -2.01 3.73
CA VAL A 16 -18.07 -1.62 4.81
C VAL A 16 -18.12 -0.09 4.92
N TYR A 17 -19.32 0.47 4.99
CA TYR A 17 -19.48 1.91 5.26
C TYR A 17 -19.27 2.22 6.74
N VAL A 18 -18.48 3.25 7.00
CA VAL A 18 -18.13 3.69 8.35
C VAL A 18 -18.21 5.21 8.45
N THR A 19 -18.40 5.72 9.66
CA THR A 19 -18.20 7.13 9.95
C THR A 19 -16.69 7.43 9.97
N PRO A 20 -16.26 8.61 9.50
CA PRO A 20 -14.86 9.01 9.59
C PRO A 20 -14.42 9.10 11.05
N ALA A 21 -13.38 8.34 11.40
CA ALA A 21 -12.76 8.44 12.71
C ALA A 21 -12.00 9.77 12.86
N PRO A 22 -12.04 10.44 14.03
CA PRO A 22 -11.32 11.68 14.29
C PRO A 22 -9.80 11.46 14.36
N THR A 23 -9.34 10.28 14.77
CA THR A 23 -7.91 9.92 14.87
C THR A 23 -7.60 8.62 14.13
N TYR A 24 -6.31 8.40 13.85
CA TYR A 24 -5.84 7.19 13.18
C TYR A 24 -6.12 5.95 14.03
N GLU A 25 -5.84 6.02 15.33
CA GLU A 25 -6.02 4.92 16.28
C GLU A 25 -7.48 4.51 16.39
N GLU A 26 -8.40 5.48 16.36
CA GLU A 26 -9.82 5.20 16.31
C GLU A 26 -10.25 4.59 14.98
N GLY A 27 -9.63 4.98 13.86
CA GLY A 27 -9.81 4.34 12.57
C GLY A 27 -9.39 2.86 12.59
N ILE A 28 -8.26 2.54 13.23
CA ILE A 28 -7.82 1.16 13.42
C ILE A 28 -8.80 0.39 14.30
N ARG A 29 -9.30 1.00 15.38
CA ARG A 29 -10.32 0.39 16.24
C ARG A 29 -11.60 0.08 15.45
N PHE A 30 -12.08 0.99 14.61
CA PHE A 30 -13.24 0.76 13.76
C PHE A 30 -12.99 -0.37 12.77
N ALA A 31 -11.81 -0.41 12.14
CA ALA A 31 -11.43 -1.50 11.24
C ALA A 31 -11.50 -2.87 11.94
N ARG A 32 -10.97 -2.98 13.16
CA ARG A 32 -11.04 -4.22 13.97
C ARG A 32 -12.46 -4.61 14.37
N GLN A 33 -13.31 -3.63 14.61
CA GLN A 33 -14.71 -3.86 14.97
C GLN A 33 -15.52 -4.37 13.77
N VAL A 34 -15.31 -3.80 12.58
CA VAL A 34 -16.09 -4.16 11.38
C VAL A 34 -15.51 -5.36 10.63
N PHE A 35 -14.22 -5.67 10.81
CA PHE A 35 -13.56 -6.85 10.25
C PHE A 35 -13.06 -7.75 11.40
N PRO A 36 -13.82 -8.79 11.79
CA PRO A 36 -13.45 -9.69 12.88
C PRO A 36 -12.09 -10.38 12.68
N GLU A 37 -11.66 -10.59 11.43
CA GLU A 37 -10.33 -11.12 11.08
C GLU A 37 -9.19 -10.24 11.61
N LEU A 38 -9.41 -8.93 11.73
CA LEU A 38 -8.45 -7.97 12.26
C LEU A 38 -8.49 -7.88 13.79
N ALA A 39 -9.50 -8.46 14.46
CA ALA A 39 -9.64 -8.35 15.91
C ALA A 39 -8.48 -9.00 16.67
N ALA A 40 -7.96 -10.12 16.16
CA ALA A 40 -6.80 -10.81 16.73
C ALA A 40 -5.45 -10.16 16.37
N ILE A 41 -5.44 -9.24 15.39
CA ILE A 41 -4.21 -8.63 14.88
C ILE A 41 -3.83 -7.43 15.73
N ALA A 42 -2.52 -7.31 16.01
CA ALA A 42 -1.96 -6.16 16.70
C ALA A 42 -2.21 -4.86 15.91
N PRO A 43 -2.66 -3.76 16.54
CA PRO A 43 -3.00 -2.51 15.86
C PRO A 43 -1.88 -1.95 14.97
N GLU A 44 -0.62 -2.17 15.35
CA GLU A 44 0.57 -1.65 14.70
C GLU A 44 0.78 -2.26 13.30
N ARG A 45 0.22 -3.45 13.08
CA ARG A 45 0.30 -4.16 11.78
C ARG A 45 -0.79 -3.72 10.81
N ILE A 46 -1.81 -3.03 11.29
CA ILE A 46 -2.93 -2.61 10.47
C ILE A 46 -2.57 -1.26 9.83
N ILE A 47 -2.48 -1.27 8.51
CA ILE A 47 -2.15 -0.10 7.70
C ILE A 47 -3.41 0.35 6.96
N ILE A 48 -3.79 1.61 7.18
CA ILE A 48 -4.83 2.28 6.39
C ILE A 48 -4.17 3.11 5.30
N SER A 49 -4.61 2.89 4.07
CA SER A 49 -4.07 3.54 2.88
C SER A 49 -5.18 4.08 2.00
N VAL A 50 -4.81 4.95 1.07
CA VAL A 50 -5.72 5.53 0.09
C VAL A 50 -5.14 5.46 -1.30
N ASN A 51 -6.00 5.30 -2.29
CA ASN A 51 -5.59 5.34 -3.69
C ASN A 51 -5.22 6.77 -4.08
N GLY A 52 -4.01 6.94 -4.59
CA GLY A 52 -3.50 8.21 -5.10
C GLY A 52 -2.80 8.02 -6.44
N ILE A 53 -2.43 9.13 -7.07
CA ILE A 53 -1.64 9.12 -8.30
C ILE A 53 -0.23 9.61 -7.96
N VAL A 54 0.76 8.75 -8.15
CA VAL A 54 2.18 9.06 -7.98
C VAL A 54 2.86 8.72 -9.30
N ASN A 55 3.56 9.68 -9.91
CA ASN A 55 4.23 9.50 -11.20
C ASN A 55 3.29 8.93 -12.30
N GLN A 56 2.08 9.49 -12.42
CA GLN A 56 1.04 9.05 -13.38
C GLN A 56 0.53 7.61 -13.19
N GLN A 57 0.94 6.93 -12.12
CA GLN A 57 0.48 5.60 -11.77
C GLN A 57 -0.41 5.65 -10.53
N ARG A 58 -1.49 4.84 -10.55
CA ARG A 58 -2.31 4.65 -9.36
C ARG A 58 -1.53 3.80 -8.37
N GLN A 59 -1.30 4.36 -7.19
CA GLN A 59 -0.58 3.70 -6.11
C GLN A 59 -1.35 3.82 -4.82
N LEU A 60 -1.14 2.84 -3.95
CA LEU A 60 -1.69 2.83 -2.61
C LEU A 60 -0.76 3.59 -1.67
N ILE A 61 -1.25 4.68 -1.09
CA ILE A 61 -0.48 5.59 -0.26
C ILE A 61 -0.90 5.39 1.19
N ARG A 62 0.04 4.95 2.04
CA ARG A 62 -0.17 4.81 3.49
C ARG A 62 -0.48 6.16 4.14
N ILE A 63 -1.51 6.21 4.97
CA ILE A 63 -1.86 7.39 5.76
C ILE A 63 -1.13 7.30 7.10
N GLY A 64 -0.29 8.29 7.40
CA GLY A 64 0.34 8.41 8.73
C GLY A 64 -0.59 9.09 9.75
N PRO A 65 -0.40 8.87 11.06
CA PRO A 65 -1.24 9.47 12.10
C PRO A 65 -1.32 11.00 12.02
N MET A 66 -0.20 11.66 11.73
CA MET A 66 -0.15 13.13 11.60
C MET A 66 -0.94 13.68 10.39
N ALA A 67 -1.08 12.89 9.34
CA ALA A 67 -1.79 13.28 8.12
C ALA A 67 -3.26 12.85 8.14
N TRP A 68 -3.68 12.04 9.12
CA TRP A 68 -5.00 11.42 9.17
C TRP A 68 -6.12 12.44 8.99
N LYS A 69 -6.18 13.45 9.86
CA LYS A 69 -7.25 14.44 9.84
C LYS A 69 -7.32 15.19 8.51
N THR A 70 -6.17 15.58 7.96
CA THR A 70 -6.13 16.29 6.68
C THR A 70 -6.54 15.39 5.51
N VAL A 71 -6.04 14.14 5.48
CA VAL A 71 -6.28 13.22 4.36
C VAL A 71 -7.70 12.69 4.39
N VAL A 72 -8.21 12.26 5.53
CA VAL A 72 -9.53 11.62 5.67
C VAL A 72 -10.65 12.63 5.48
N PHE A 73 -10.52 13.82 6.07
CA PHE A 73 -11.59 14.83 6.01
C PHE A 73 -11.60 15.65 4.72
N SER A 74 -10.56 15.55 3.87
CA SER A 74 -10.56 16.14 2.53
C SER A 74 -11.18 15.22 1.47
N ARG A 75 -11.56 13.99 1.82
CA ARG A 75 -12.15 13.03 0.88
C ARG A 75 -13.60 13.31 0.56
N ALA A 76 -14.00 12.82 -0.61
CA ALA A 76 -15.40 12.76 -0.98
C ALA A 76 -16.16 11.75 -0.11
N ARG A 77 -17.48 11.91 -0.05
CA ARG A 77 -18.36 10.92 0.59
C ARG A 77 -18.21 9.58 -0.14
N PHE A 78 -18.23 8.49 0.63
CA PHE A 78 -18.08 7.12 0.16
C PHE A 78 -16.70 6.77 -0.42
N GLU A 79 -15.70 7.63 -0.25
CA GLU A 79 -14.32 7.31 -0.62
C GLU A 79 -13.87 6.02 0.07
N VAL A 80 -13.10 5.21 -0.68
CA VAL A 80 -12.59 3.92 -0.21
C VAL A 80 -11.21 4.11 0.43
N LEU A 81 -11.10 3.72 1.70
CA LEU A 81 -9.84 3.52 2.40
C LEU A 81 -9.50 2.03 2.44
N ASP A 82 -8.31 1.71 1.96
CA ASP A 82 -7.80 0.35 1.92
C ASP A 82 -7.16 -0.01 3.26
N VAL A 83 -7.67 -1.05 3.89
CA VAL A 83 -7.09 -1.64 5.10
C VAL A 83 -6.24 -2.82 4.65
N THR A 84 -4.99 -2.85 5.07
CA THR A 84 -4.01 -3.88 4.71
C THR A 84 -3.18 -4.25 5.92
N LEU A 85 -2.51 -5.40 5.87
CA LEU A 85 -1.57 -5.83 6.91
C LEU A 85 -0.14 -5.56 6.46
N ASP A 86 0.69 -5.09 7.39
CA ASP A 86 2.12 -4.93 7.16
C ASP A 86 2.79 -6.32 7.03
N PRO A 87 3.37 -6.66 5.86
CA PRO A 87 4.03 -7.95 5.67
C PRO A 87 5.36 -8.05 6.41
N THR A 88 5.92 -6.94 6.88
CA THR A 88 7.27 -6.90 7.48
C THR A 88 7.30 -7.39 8.93
N VAL A 89 6.15 -7.40 9.61
CA VAL A 89 6.05 -7.87 10.98
C VAL A 89 5.69 -9.36 10.94
N PRO A 90 6.61 -10.28 11.30
CA PRO A 90 6.35 -11.72 11.24
C PRO A 90 5.16 -12.06 12.14
N TYR A 91 4.16 -12.77 11.62
CA TYR A 91 3.02 -13.26 12.42
C TYR A 91 3.60 -14.20 13.48
N ASP A 92 3.56 -13.78 14.75
CA ASP A 92 3.98 -14.63 15.88
C ASP A 92 2.90 -15.71 16.06
N ALA A 93 2.80 -16.61 15.08
CA ALA A 93 1.89 -17.75 15.02
C ALA A 93 2.31 -18.89 15.97
N ALA A 94 3.10 -18.57 17.00
CA ALA A 94 3.70 -19.54 17.90
C ALA A 94 3.44 -19.22 19.38
N ALA A 95 2.32 -18.57 19.69
CA ALA A 95 1.83 -18.46 21.07
C ALA A 95 1.02 -19.69 21.53
N ASP A 96 1.26 -20.87 20.94
CA ASP A 96 0.71 -22.15 21.45
C ASP A 96 1.57 -23.39 21.12
N ALA A 97 2.87 -23.22 20.85
CA ALA A 97 3.81 -24.35 20.76
C ALA A 97 5.27 -23.93 20.95
N ASP A 98 5.61 -23.17 21.99
CA ASP A 98 6.90 -23.37 22.65
C ASP A 98 6.95 -22.63 23.98
N THR A 99 6.96 -23.42 25.05
CA THR A 99 7.57 -23.02 26.30
C THR A 99 9.00 -22.60 25.97
N LYS A 100 9.30 -21.29 25.96
CA LYS A 100 10.68 -20.83 26.13
C LYS A 100 11.16 -21.45 27.44
N PRO A 101 12.12 -22.41 27.47
CA PRO A 101 12.69 -22.79 28.73
C PRO A 101 13.42 -21.55 29.23
N GLU A 102 12.91 -20.99 30.32
CA GLU A 102 13.70 -20.11 31.17
C GLU A 102 14.93 -20.92 31.56
N ILE A 103 16.06 -20.62 30.93
CA ILE A 103 17.34 -21.20 31.34
C ILE A 103 17.63 -20.59 32.69
N VAL A 104 17.17 -21.27 33.74
CA VAL A 104 17.67 -21.07 35.09
C VAL A 104 19.13 -21.49 35.02
N VAL A 105 20.02 -20.51 34.86
CA VAL A 105 21.45 -20.71 35.08
C VAL A 105 21.61 -20.99 36.56
N SER A 106 21.50 -22.26 36.94
CA SER A 106 22.00 -22.72 38.22
C SER A 106 23.52 -22.70 38.12
N ASP A 107 24.17 -21.93 38.99
CA ASP A 107 25.61 -21.94 39.19
C ASP A 107 26.10 -23.38 39.38
N ALA A 108 26.65 -23.97 38.33
CA ALA A 108 27.30 -25.26 38.37
C ALA A 108 28.52 -25.22 37.45
N ASP A 109 29.68 -24.96 38.07
CA ASP A 109 31.05 -25.05 37.55
C ASP A 109 31.45 -26.47 37.08
N ALA A 110 30.55 -27.22 36.45
CA ALA A 110 30.84 -28.55 35.93
C ALA A 110 30.88 -28.50 34.39
N LEU A 111 32.09 -28.50 33.84
CA LEU A 111 32.33 -28.66 32.41
C LEU A 111 31.73 -30.01 31.94
N PRO A 112 30.93 -30.03 30.86
CA PRO A 112 30.45 -31.28 30.29
C PRO A 112 31.61 -32.09 29.70
N GLU A 113 31.65 -33.38 30.03
CA GLU A 113 32.70 -34.32 29.61
C GLU A 113 32.56 -34.67 28.11
N TYR A 114 33.57 -34.28 27.33
CA TYR A 114 33.58 -34.28 25.85
C TYR A 114 33.52 -35.69 25.20
N GLU A 115 33.66 -36.77 25.98
CA GLU A 115 33.73 -38.13 25.44
C GLU A 115 32.37 -38.69 25.00
N SER A 116 31.27 -38.04 25.36
CA SER A 116 29.90 -38.51 25.10
C SER A 116 29.43 -38.30 23.66
N VAL A 117 30.07 -37.39 22.91
CA VAL A 117 29.62 -37.01 21.54
C VAL A 117 30.15 -37.99 20.48
N LYS A 118 31.22 -38.73 20.76
CA LYS A 118 31.85 -39.62 19.77
C LYS A 118 31.18 -40.99 19.60
N LYS A 119 30.27 -41.39 20.49
CA LYS A 119 29.70 -42.74 20.51
C LYS A 119 28.36 -42.89 19.76
N LEU A 120 27.79 -41.82 19.24
CA LEU A 120 26.43 -41.84 18.67
C LEU A 120 26.35 -41.98 17.14
N HIS A 121 27.43 -41.82 16.37
CA HIS A 121 27.40 -41.96 14.91
C HIS A 121 28.68 -42.59 14.36
N PRO A 122 28.75 -43.93 14.20
CA PRO A 122 29.86 -44.60 13.53
C PRO A 122 29.81 -44.51 11.98
N ASP A 123 28.72 -44.02 11.38
CA ASP A 123 28.47 -44.13 9.92
C ASP A 123 28.61 -42.82 9.11
N GLU A 124 29.06 -41.71 9.69
CA GLU A 124 29.26 -40.46 8.92
C GLU A 124 30.68 -40.29 8.37
N ALA A 125 31.17 -41.31 7.64
CA ALA A 125 32.42 -41.20 6.86
C ALA A 125 32.22 -40.61 5.45
N ASP A 126 31.00 -40.19 5.08
CA ASP A 126 30.68 -39.75 3.70
C ASP A 126 30.42 -38.23 3.55
N PHE A 127 30.72 -37.42 4.57
CA PHE A 127 30.54 -35.96 4.51
C PHE A 127 31.58 -35.21 3.64
N LEU A 128 32.52 -35.92 3.01
CA LEU A 128 33.54 -35.35 2.13
C LEU A 128 33.37 -35.74 0.65
N ALA A 129 32.21 -36.28 0.24
CA ALA A 129 31.94 -36.52 -1.17
C ALA A 129 31.95 -35.18 -1.94
N PRO A 130 32.87 -34.96 -2.90
CA PRO A 130 32.90 -33.73 -3.68
C PRO A 130 31.70 -33.69 -4.62
N SER A 131 30.68 -32.90 -4.27
CA SER A 131 29.52 -32.65 -5.13
C SER A 131 29.96 -31.87 -6.38
N ARG A 132 30.39 -32.59 -7.42
CA ARG A 132 30.72 -32.06 -8.74
C ARG A 132 29.58 -32.38 -9.70
N ALA A 133 28.52 -31.58 -9.67
CA ALA A 133 27.59 -31.52 -10.81
C ALA A 133 28.20 -30.61 -11.89
N PRO A 134 28.29 -31.06 -13.17
CA PRO A 134 28.74 -30.19 -14.26
C PRO A 134 27.68 -29.12 -14.55
N SER A 135 28.11 -27.86 -14.65
CA SER A 135 27.23 -26.74 -14.99
C SER A 135 26.57 -26.91 -16.37
N PRO A 136 25.30 -26.53 -16.54
CA PRO A 136 24.61 -26.60 -17.82
C PRO A 136 25.21 -25.62 -18.86
N PRO A 137 25.26 -26.00 -20.15
CA PRO A 137 25.79 -25.16 -21.22
C PRO A 137 24.83 -24.00 -21.54
N MET A 138 25.33 -22.76 -21.50
CA MET A 138 24.57 -21.59 -21.93
C MET A 138 24.40 -21.57 -23.47
N PRO A 139 23.19 -21.36 -23.99
CA PRO A 139 22.98 -21.16 -25.42
C PRO A 139 23.57 -19.80 -25.85
N ARG A 140 24.61 -19.86 -26.69
CA ARG A 140 25.15 -18.70 -27.41
C ARG A 140 24.25 -18.34 -28.59
N GLY A 141 23.72 -17.12 -28.56
CA GLY A 141 23.62 -16.24 -29.74
C GLY A 141 22.42 -16.41 -30.67
N SER A 142 21.59 -15.36 -30.76
CA SER A 142 21.21 -14.81 -32.06
C SER A 142 20.92 -13.30 -31.94
N ASN A 143 21.97 -12.49 -32.12
CA ASN A 143 21.80 -11.08 -32.39
C ASN A 143 21.24 -10.94 -33.81
N LYS A 144 19.95 -10.65 -33.94
CA LYS A 144 19.38 -10.12 -35.19
C LYS A 144 19.37 -8.60 -35.12
N PRO A 145 20.10 -7.88 -35.98
CA PRO A 145 19.86 -6.47 -36.20
C PRO A 145 18.62 -6.37 -37.11
N ILE A 146 17.48 -5.95 -36.57
CA ILE A 146 16.35 -5.55 -37.40
C ILE A 146 16.54 -4.10 -37.81
N ALA A 147 16.66 -3.96 -39.12
CA ALA A 147 16.89 -2.76 -39.88
C ALA A 147 15.82 -1.70 -39.64
N ASN A 148 16.31 -0.47 -39.61
CA ASN A 148 15.56 0.75 -39.79
C ASN A 148 15.38 0.98 -41.31
N PRO A 149 14.16 1.24 -41.80
CA PRO A 149 14.00 2.07 -42.99
C PRO A 149 13.12 3.28 -42.69
N ARG A 150 13.79 4.43 -42.79
CA ARG A 150 13.30 5.72 -43.30
C ARG A 150 11.97 5.58 -44.08
N GLN A 151 11.02 6.49 -43.84
CA GLN A 151 10.70 7.58 -44.77
C GLN A 151 9.41 8.35 -44.42
N CYS A 152 9.56 9.68 -44.44
CA CYS A 152 8.67 10.65 -45.08
C CYS A 152 7.22 10.84 -44.58
N ARG A 153 6.98 11.99 -43.92
CA ARG A 153 6.17 13.11 -44.44
C ARG A 153 6.19 14.25 -43.41
N ALA A 154 6.81 15.39 -43.73
CA ALA A 154 6.27 16.50 -44.52
C ALA A 154 5.51 17.52 -43.65
N ARG A 155 6.06 18.73 -43.69
CA ARG A 155 5.61 20.02 -43.14
C ARG A 155 4.10 20.27 -43.28
N SER A 156 3.51 20.92 -42.27
CA SER A 156 2.55 22.01 -42.50
C SER A 156 2.56 22.99 -41.33
N HIS A 157 2.95 24.22 -41.66
CA HIS A 157 2.85 25.42 -40.84
C HIS A 157 1.43 26.01 -40.90
N SER A 158 1.00 26.62 -39.78
CA SER A 158 0.11 27.81 -39.67
C SER A 158 -1.41 27.61 -39.96
N PRO A 159 -2.34 28.45 -39.41
CA PRO A 159 -2.11 29.84 -38.95
C PRO A 159 -2.73 30.26 -37.59
N THR A 160 -2.16 31.34 -37.08
CA THR A 160 -2.71 32.32 -36.13
C THR A 160 -4.02 32.95 -36.58
N PRO A 161 -4.89 33.36 -35.64
CA PRO A 161 -5.73 34.54 -35.81
C PRO A 161 -5.34 35.62 -34.80
N SER A 162 -4.95 36.80 -35.32
CA SER A 162 -4.76 38.03 -34.55
C SER A 162 -5.96 38.97 -34.76
N THR A 163 -6.44 39.52 -33.65
CA THR A 163 -7.04 40.87 -33.47
C THR A 163 -8.28 41.25 -34.28
N VAL A 164 -9.40 41.50 -33.58
CA VAL A 164 -9.85 42.89 -33.35
C VAL A 164 -10.54 43.01 -31.98
N SER A 165 -10.18 44.10 -31.31
CA SER A 165 -10.57 44.66 -30.02
C SER A 165 -12.04 45.12 -29.93
N ASN A 166 -12.61 45.07 -28.72
CA ASN A 166 -13.08 46.28 -28.02
C ASN A 166 -13.45 46.00 -26.55
N ASP A 167 -12.82 46.79 -25.68
CA ASP A 167 -13.35 47.47 -24.50
C ASP A 167 -13.79 46.70 -23.23
N SER A 168 -12.94 46.92 -22.22
CA SER A 168 -13.28 47.43 -20.87
C SER A 168 -13.59 46.44 -19.75
N CYS A 169 -12.57 46.25 -18.92
CA CYS A 169 -12.58 46.21 -17.45
C CYS A 169 -13.88 45.79 -16.75
N SER A 170 -13.87 44.61 -16.11
CA SER A 170 -14.01 44.49 -14.65
C SER A 170 -13.80 43.05 -14.18
N THR A 171 -12.84 42.91 -13.27
CA THR A 171 -12.67 41.94 -12.17
C THR A 171 -13.76 40.90 -11.88
N SER A 172 -13.29 39.72 -11.41
CA SER A 172 -14.03 38.64 -10.72
C SER A 172 -14.91 37.78 -11.66
N SER A 173 -15.18 36.50 -11.46
CA SER A 173 -14.78 35.45 -10.53
C SER A 173 -15.53 34.23 -11.11
N THR A 174 -14.87 33.08 -11.16
CA THR A 174 -15.48 31.79 -11.49
C THR A 174 -16.71 31.54 -10.61
N LEU A 175 -17.93 31.45 -11.17
CA LEU A 175 -19.12 30.73 -10.66
C LEU A 175 -20.40 31.16 -11.43
N ASP A 176 -20.81 30.44 -12.48
CA ASP A 176 -22.14 30.66 -13.09
C ASP A 176 -22.80 29.37 -13.62
N TRP A 177 -22.91 28.37 -12.74
CA TRP A 177 -23.67 27.13 -12.97
C TRP A 177 -24.90 26.97 -12.06
N ALA A 178 -25.14 27.92 -11.15
CA ALA A 178 -26.12 27.77 -10.06
C ALA A 178 -27.34 28.70 -10.14
N ARG A 179 -27.75 29.13 -11.35
CA ARG A 179 -28.96 29.96 -11.54
C ARG A 179 -30.23 29.18 -11.94
N SER A 180 -30.30 27.87 -11.67
CA SER A 180 -31.43 27.03 -12.07
C SER A 180 -32.39 26.55 -10.96
N LEU A 181 -32.32 27.05 -9.71
CA LEU A 181 -33.11 26.42 -8.62
C LEU A 181 -34.13 27.27 -7.86
N PHE A 182 -34.27 28.56 -8.13
CA PHE A 182 -35.32 29.34 -7.45
C PHE A 182 -36.15 30.17 -8.42
N GLY A 183 -36.88 29.44 -9.27
CA GLY A 183 -38.11 29.94 -9.86
C GLY A 183 -39.21 30.09 -8.79
N LYS A 184 -39.76 31.31 -8.72
CA LYS A 184 -41.19 31.65 -8.53
C LYS A 184 -42.00 30.94 -7.42
N ARG A 185 -42.36 31.73 -6.40
CA ARG A 185 -43.75 31.99 -5.91
C ARG A 185 -43.71 33.41 -5.31
N VAL A 186 -44.40 34.47 -5.73
CA VAL A 186 -45.79 34.78 -6.12
C VAL A 186 -46.82 34.59 -5.01
N ARG A 187 -47.23 35.75 -4.45
CA ARG A 187 -48.53 36.18 -3.84
C ARG A 187 -48.92 35.50 -2.52
N SER A 188 -49.58 36.18 -1.57
CA SER A 188 -50.50 37.33 -1.63
C SER A 188 -50.31 38.23 -0.41
#